data_AF-A0A6L3XKF3-F1
#
_entry.id   AF-A0A6L3XKF3-F1
#
_cell.length_a   1.000
_cell.length_b   1.000
_cell.length_c   1.000
_cell.angle_alpha   90.00
_cell.angle_beta   90.00
_cell.angle_gamma   90.00
#
_symmetry.space_group_name_H-M   'P 1'
#
loop_
_entity.id
_entity.type
_entity.pdbx_description
1 polymer ?
#
loop_
_entity_poly.entity_id
_entity_poly.type
_entity_poly.pdbx_seq_one_letter_code
_entity_poly.pdbx_strand_id
1 'polypeptide(L)'
;LGKRDYLIKGDSTKRQKIITKTHPNNTERSDRRADARGEVPVYLLQTDLLKDQLSNNLDRETPGAGYIHFPDWLGEWFYEELTYEERGVDGKWRKPGKGANEAFDLFCYAHAVAVLRGYEKIRDWEKPPAWAEPQDHNPNIHEGERPREITVKKNKTVQPQVRAEPEKENTLSGSWLGSSGRGGGWL
;
A
#
# COMPACT_ATOMS: atom_id res chain seq x y z
N LEU A 1 -0.94 4.41 19.51
CA LEU A 1 -1.29 4.02 18.12
C LEU A 1 -0.36 2.96 17.50
N GLY A 2 0.90 2.78 17.94
CA GLY A 2 1.96 2.12 17.17
C GLY A 2 1.94 0.60 16.92
N LYS A 3 0.77 -0.07 16.86
CA LYS A 3 0.67 -1.51 16.48
C LYS A 3 -0.60 -1.84 15.69
N ARG A 4 -1.10 -0.90 14.87
CA ARG A 4 -2.33 -1.10 14.09
C ARG A 4 -2.09 -1.21 12.58
N ASP A 5 -0.92 -0.80 12.11
CA ASP A 5 -0.62 -0.70 10.70
C ASP A 5 0.16 -1.93 10.21
N TYR A 6 -0.23 -2.43 9.04
CA TYR A 6 0.43 -3.55 8.37
C TYR A 6 0.99 -3.07 7.05
N LEU A 7 2.31 -2.96 6.95
CA LEU A 7 2.96 -2.70 5.68
C LEU A 7 3.18 -4.04 4.96
N ILE A 8 2.43 -4.27 3.90
CA ILE A 8 2.41 -5.53 3.16
C ILE A 8 3.08 -5.34 1.81
N LYS A 9 3.83 -6.35 1.38
CA LYS A 9 4.45 -6.39 0.07
C LYS A 9 4.52 -7.84 -0.45
N GLY A 10 4.25 -8.05 -1.73
CA GLY A 10 4.58 -9.31 -2.40
C GLY A 10 6.09 -9.59 -2.37
N ASP A 11 6.46 -10.82 -2.03
CA ASP A 11 7.85 -11.26 -2.06
C ASP A 11 8.21 -11.77 -3.45
N SER A 12 9.27 -11.21 -4.03
CA SER A 12 9.82 -11.69 -5.30
C SER A 12 10.62 -12.99 -5.13
N THR A 13 10.98 -13.35 -3.90
CA THR A 13 11.79 -14.52 -3.59
C THR A 13 10.93 -15.61 -2.96
N LYS A 14 11.06 -16.85 -3.44
CA LYS A 14 10.35 -18.00 -2.88
C LYS A 14 10.88 -18.31 -1.47
N ARG A 15 9.98 -18.44 -0.50
CA ARG A 15 10.28 -18.80 0.90
C ARG A 15 9.44 -19.98 1.36
N GLN A 16 9.85 -20.58 2.49
CA GLN A 16 9.09 -21.66 3.12
C GLN A 16 7.83 -21.18 3.84
N LYS A 17 7.86 -19.98 4.43
CA LYS A 17 6.71 -19.39 5.15
C LYS A 17 5.86 -18.56 4.19
N ILE A 18 4.54 -18.70 4.27
CA ILE A 18 3.57 -17.93 3.47
C ILE A 18 3.70 -16.43 3.76
N ILE A 19 3.89 -16.05 5.03
CA ILE A 19 4.07 -14.66 5.46
C ILE A 19 5.36 -14.54 6.25
N THR A 20 6.25 -13.64 5.82
CA THR A 20 7.54 -13.38 6.48
C THR A 20 7.60 -11.93 6.96
N LYS A 21 7.73 -11.74 8.28
CA LYS A 21 7.90 -10.41 8.89
C LYS A 21 9.36 -10.01 8.86
N THR A 22 9.66 -8.81 8.37
CA THR A 22 11.00 -8.24 8.32
C THR A 22 10.99 -6.81 8.88
N HIS A 23 12.11 -6.38 9.44
CA HIS A 23 12.32 -5.01 9.91
C HIS A 23 13.44 -4.41 9.07
N PRO A 24 13.12 -3.70 7.97
CA PRO A 24 14.14 -3.13 7.11
C PRO A 24 14.86 -2.02 7.89
N ASN A 25 16.14 -2.23 8.18
CA ASN A 25 17.03 -1.21 8.70
C ASN A 25 18.01 -0.80 7.61
N ASN A 26 18.03 0.48 7.25
CA ASN A 26 18.87 1.01 6.19
C ASN A 26 19.66 2.25 6.62
N THR A 27 19.83 2.46 7.93
CA THR A 27 20.58 3.59 8.51
C THR A 27 22.05 3.64 8.08
N GLU A 28 22.63 2.50 7.66
CA GLU A 28 24.04 2.39 7.24
C GLU A 28 24.22 2.41 5.71
N ARG A 29 23.13 2.51 4.94
CA ARG A 29 23.15 2.41 3.48
C ARG A 29 22.74 3.73 2.82
N SER A 30 23.75 4.53 2.50
CA SER A 30 23.63 5.86 1.88
C SER A 30 23.12 5.85 0.44
N ASP A 31 23.01 4.69 -0.20
CA ASP A 31 22.52 4.52 -1.57
C ASP A 31 20.99 4.56 -1.69
N ARG A 32 20.24 4.44 -0.58
CA ARG A 32 18.77 4.46 -0.61
C ARG A 32 18.19 5.76 -0.09
N ARG A 33 17.15 6.23 -0.78
CA ARG A 33 16.47 7.51 -0.51
C ARG A 33 15.61 7.53 0.75
N ALA A 34 15.34 6.39 1.39
CA ALA A 34 14.47 6.29 2.57
C ALA A 34 15.27 5.86 3.80
N ASP A 35 15.28 6.72 4.84
CA ASP A 35 15.83 6.41 6.17
C ASP A 35 14.87 5.48 6.93
N ALA A 36 14.90 4.19 6.58
CA ALA A 36 14.13 3.17 7.27
C ALA A 36 14.91 2.69 8.50
N ARG A 37 14.50 3.11 9.70
CA ARG A 37 15.15 2.77 10.98
C ARG A 37 14.74 1.42 11.57
N GLY A 38 14.06 0.56 10.80
CA GLY A 38 13.53 -0.72 11.28
C GLY A 38 12.32 -0.63 12.20
N GLU A 39 11.77 0.56 12.44
CA GLU A 39 10.66 0.79 13.37
C GLU A 39 9.33 0.16 12.88
N VAL A 40 9.08 0.21 11.56
CA VAL A 40 7.86 -0.32 10.94
C VAL A 40 8.15 -1.69 10.32
N PRO A 41 7.45 -2.77 10.72
CA PRO A 41 7.62 -4.08 10.11
C PRO A 41 7.03 -4.13 8.70
N VAL A 42 7.73 -4.78 7.78
CA VAL A 42 7.24 -5.16 6.45
C VAL A 42 6.93 -6.64 6.43
N TYR A 43 5.71 -6.98 6.03
CA TYR A 43 5.24 -8.34 5.83
C TYR A 43 5.39 -8.71 4.34
N LEU A 44 6.28 -9.66 4.07
CA LEU A 44 6.54 -10.20 2.76
C LEU A 44 5.64 -11.41 2.53
N LEU A 45 4.83 -11.37 1.47
CA LEU A 45 3.84 -12.38 1.15
C LEU A 45 4.30 -13.29 0.02
N GLN A 46 4.15 -14.59 0.19
CA GLN A 46 4.19 -15.56 -0.91
C GLN A 46 2.85 -15.52 -1.62
N THR A 47 2.69 -14.57 -2.55
CA THR A 47 1.42 -14.28 -3.20
C THR A 47 0.85 -15.47 -3.95
N ASP A 48 1.69 -16.26 -4.63
CA ASP A 48 1.23 -17.45 -5.35
C ASP A 48 0.55 -18.47 -4.43
N LEU A 49 1.13 -18.74 -3.25
CA LEU A 49 0.56 -19.67 -2.27
C LEU A 49 -0.72 -19.13 -1.64
N LEU A 50 -0.78 -17.83 -1.36
CA LEU A 50 -2.00 -17.21 -0.83
C LEU A 50 -3.12 -17.21 -1.86
N LYS A 51 -2.81 -16.95 -3.14
CA LYS A 51 -3.76 -17.03 -4.24
C LYS A 51 -4.24 -18.46 -4.47
N ASP A 52 -3.36 -19.45 -4.35
CA ASP A 52 -3.75 -20.88 -4.39
C ASP A 52 -4.75 -21.20 -3.25
N GLN A 53 -4.48 -20.74 -2.02
CA GLN A 53 -5.42 -20.92 -0.90
C GLN A 53 -6.74 -20.18 -1.13
N LEU A 54 -6.69 -18.96 -1.66
CA LEU A 54 -7.86 -18.14 -1.90
C LEU A 54 -8.73 -18.74 -3.01
N SER A 55 -8.14 -19.21 -4.11
CA SER A 55 -8.85 -19.94 -5.18
C SER A 55 -9.61 -21.15 -4.61
N ASN A 56 -8.93 -21.97 -3.81
CA ASN A 56 -9.57 -23.13 -3.17
C ASN A 56 -10.72 -22.74 -2.21
N ASN A 57 -10.68 -21.54 -1.62
CA ASN A 57 -11.75 -21.03 -0.78
C ASN A 57 -12.92 -20.49 -1.61
N LEU A 58 -12.63 -19.88 -2.77
CA LEU A 58 -13.64 -19.37 -3.71
C LEU A 58 -14.44 -20.50 -4.35
N ASP A 59 -13.80 -21.65 -4.61
CA ASP A 59 -14.45 -22.84 -5.19
C ASP A 59 -15.41 -23.55 -4.21
N ARG A 60 -15.54 -23.07 -2.97
CA ARG A 60 -16.39 -23.70 -1.96
C ARG A 60 -17.83 -23.23 -2.07
N GLU A 61 -18.73 -24.18 -2.26
CA GLU A 61 -20.18 -23.93 -2.29
C GLU A 61 -20.83 -24.04 -0.91
N THR A 62 -20.23 -24.80 0.01
CA THR A 62 -20.83 -25.09 1.32
C THR A 62 -20.33 -24.12 2.39
N PRO A 63 -21.23 -23.50 3.18
CA PRO A 63 -20.84 -22.67 4.31
C PRO A 63 -20.01 -23.45 5.31
N GLY A 64 -18.89 -22.87 5.74
CA GLY A 64 -17.95 -23.52 6.65
C GLY A 64 -16.61 -22.79 6.76
N ALA A 65 -15.62 -23.48 7.32
CA ALA A 65 -14.28 -22.92 7.49
C ALA A 65 -13.69 -22.54 6.13
N GLY A 66 -13.39 -21.25 5.93
CA GLY A 66 -12.85 -20.70 4.69
C GLY A 66 -13.85 -20.62 3.53
N TYR A 67 -15.15 -20.64 3.81
CA TYR A 67 -16.17 -20.18 2.87
C TYR A 67 -16.13 -18.65 2.79
N ILE A 68 -16.30 -18.10 1.59
CA ILE A 68 -16.23 -16.65 1.34
C ILE A 68 -17.63 -16.11 1.12
N HIS A 69 -18.02 -15.15 1.94
CA HIS A 69 -19.28 -14.44 1.79
C HIS A 69 -19.06 -13.18 0.93
N PHE A 70 -19.77 -13.09 -0.19
CA PHE A 70 -19.82 -11.89 -1.00
C PHE A 70 -21.08 -11.10 -0.67
N PRO A 71 -20.97 -9.76 -0.50
CA PRO A 71 -22.15 -8.93 -0.35
C PRO A 71 -22.84 -8.70 -1.70
N ASP A 72 -24.17 -8.60 -1.66
CA ASP A 72 -25.03 -8.51 -2.84
C ASP A 72 -24.83 -7.23 -3.69
N TRP A 73 -24.16 -6.22 -3.14
CA TRP A 73 -23.91 -4.95 -3.83
C TRP A 73 -22.72 -4.97 -4.79
N LEU A 74 -21.91 -6.04 -4.79
CA LEU A 74 -20.79 -6.18 -5.72
C LEU A 74 -21.29 -6.44 -7.15
N GLY A 75 -20.81 -5.63 -8.08
CA GLY A 75 -21.14 -5.78 -9.50
C GLY A 75 -20.21 -6.74 -10.23
N GLU A 76 -20.57 -7.08 -11.47
CA GLU A 76 -19.81 -7.98 -12.36
C GLU A 76 -18.34 -7.59 -12.51
N TRP A 77 -18.05 -6.28 -12.59
CA TRP A 77 -16.69 -5.73 -12.67
C TRP A 77 -15.73 -6.28 -11.60
N PHE A 78 -16.23 -6.54 -10.39
CA PHE A 78 -15.41 -7.07 -9.31
C PHE A 78 -15.06 -8.53 -9.55
N TYR A 79 -16.03 -9.33 -10.02
CA TYR A 79 -15.84 -10.74 -10.29
C TYR A 79 -14.98 -10.97 -11.54
N GLU A 80 -15.07 -10.08 -12.53
CA GLU A 80 -14.16 -10.05 -13.68
C GLU A 80 -12.71 -9.87 -13.22
N GLU A 81 -12.43 -8.86 -12.38
CA GLU A 81 -11.09 -8.65 -11.82
C GLU A 81 -10.64 -9.78 -10.90
N LEU A 82 -11.55 -10.35 -10.12
CA LEU A 82 -11.26 -11.44 -9.18
C LEU A 82 -10.82 -12.71 -9.91
N THR A 83 -11.41 -12.96 -11.08
CA THR A 83 -11.14 -14.16 -11.89
C THR A 83 -10.17 -13.91 -13.05
N TYR A 84 -9.65 -12.69 -13.18
CA TYR A 84 -8.84 -12.29 -14.33
C TYR A 84 -7.47 -12.99 -14.40
N GLU A 85 -6.87 -13.30 -13.26
CA GLU A 85 -5.58 -13.99 -13.23
C GLU A 85 -5.72 -15.49 -13.42
N GLU A 86 -4.79 -16.06 -14.16
CA GLU A 86 -4.75 -17.49 -14.43
C GLU A 86 -3.56 -18.14 -13.74
N ARG A 87 -3.79 -19.37 -13.26
CA ARG A 87 -2.78 -20.17 -12.60
C ARG A 87 -1.99 -20.98 -13.63
N GLY A 88 -0.74 -20.59 -13.86
CA GLY A 88 0.17 -21.28 -14.77
C GLY A 88 0.65 -22.65 -14.25
N VAL A 89 1.06 -23.53 -15.18
CA VAL A 89 1.62 -24.86 -14.88
C VAL A 89 2.87 -24.82 -14.00
N ASP A 90 3.58 -23.68 -13.99
CA ASP A 90 4.84 -23.50 -13.30
C ASP A 90 4.70 -23.08 -11.83
N GLY A 91 3.47 -22.92 -11.33
CA GLY A 91 3.27 -22.49 -9.94
C GLY A 91 2.79 -21.05 -9.79
N LYS A 92 2.71 -20.27 -10.87
CA LYS A 92 2.59 -18.80 -10.77
C LYS A 92 1.26 -18.29 -11.29
N TRP A 93 0.72 -17.30 -10.60
CA TRP A 93 -0.43 -16.55 -11.07
C TRP A 93 0.02 -15.43 -12.01
N ARG A 94 -0.66 -15.29 -13.15
CA ARG A 94 -0.34 -14.27 -14.15
C ARG A 94 -1.61 -13.72 -14.75
N LYS A 95 -1.56 -12.44 -15.10
CA LYS A 95 -2.56 -11.85 -15.97
C LYS A 95 -2.36 -12.29 -17.42
N PRO A 96 -3.42 -12.74 -18.12
CA PRO A 96 -3.34 -13.14 -19.53
C PRO A 96 -3.20 -11.94 -20.47
N GLY A 97 -3.53 -10.73 -20.00
CA GLY A 97 -3.46 -9.50 -20.81
C GLY A 97 -3.30 -8.22 -19.99
N LYS A 98 -3.94 -7.14 -20.46
CA LYS A 98 -3.86 -5.79 -19.86
C LYS A 98 -5.11 -5.38 -19.05
N GLY A 99 -5.97 -6.34 -18.70
CA GLY A 99 -7.13 -6.11 -17.85
C GLY A 99 -6.73 -5.82 -16.39
N ALA A 100 -7.73 -5.35 -15.64
CA ALA A 100 -7.64 -5.08 -14.21
C ALA A 100 -7.62 -6.39 -13.41
N ASN A 101 -6.90 -6.40 -12.28
CA ASN A 101 -6.69 -7.54 -11.40
C ASN A 101 -6.66 -7.15 -9.91
N GLU A 102 -7.06 -5.91 -9.62
CA GLU A 102 -6.92 -5.31 -8.31
C GLU A 102 -7.75 -6.06 -7.27
N ALA A 103 -8.95 -6.52 -7.63
CA ALA A 103 -9.81 -7.30 -6.73
C ALA A 103 -9.07 -8.52 -6.12
N PHE A 104 -8.41 -9.34 -6.93
CA PHE A 104 -7.75 -10.55 -6.44
C PHE A 104 -6.52 -10.25 -5.58
N ASP A 105 -5.71 -9.27 -5.99
CA ASP A 105 -4.55 -8.82 -5.22
C ASP A 105 -4.96 -8.20 -3.87
N LEU A 106 -5.98 -7.35 -3.86
CA LEU A 106 -6.50 -6.75 -2.63
C LEU A 106 -7.09 -7.80 -1.69
N PHE A 107 -7.80 -8.79 -2.23
CA PHE A 107 -8.35 -9.87 -1.42
C PHE A 107 -7.22 -10.74 -0.83
N CYS A 108 -6.17 -11.03 -1.61
CA CYS A 108 -4.97 -11.69 -1.11
C CYS A 108 -4.33 -10.94 0.07
N TYR A 109 -4.23 -9.61 0.00
CA TYR A 109 -3.70 -8.80 1.10
C TYR A 109 -4.62 -8.77 2.31
N ALA A 110 -5.94 -8.64 2.11
CA ALA A 110 -6.91 -8.71 3.20
C ALA A 110 -6.85 -10.06 3.91
N HIS A 111 -6.79 -11.16 3.15
CA HIS A 111 -6.65 -12.51 3.69
C HIS A 111 -5.36 -12.67 4.50
N ALA A 112 -4.23 -12.14 3.99
CA ALA A 112 -2.97 -12.15 4.72
C ALA A 112 -3.05 -11.41 6.07
N VAL A 113 -3.74 -10.27 6.14
CA VAL A 113 -3.98 -9.56 7.41
C VAL A 113 -4.82 -10.41 8.36
N ALA A 114 -5.88 -11.06 7.86
CA ALA A 114 -6.72 -11.95 8.67
C ALA A 114 -5.89 -13.10 9.26
N VAL A 115 -5.05 -13.75 8.45
CA VAL A 115 -4.10 -14.80 8.90
C VAL A 115 -3.15 -14.24 9.97
N LEU A 116 -2.58 -13.05 9.77
CA LEU A 116 -1.69 -12.41 10.75
C LEU A 116 -2.39 -12.08 12.07
N ARG A 117 -3.68 -11.74 12.02
CA ARG A 117 -4.52 -11.55 13.21
C ARG A 117 -4.89 -12.87 13.89
N GLY A 118 -4.63 -14.00 13.23
CA GLY A 118 -4.85 -15.33 13.75
C GLY A 118 -6.32 -15.72 13.75
N TYR A 119 -7.08 -15.34 12.71
CA TYR A 119 -8.50 -15.71 12.61
C TYR A 119 -8.73 -17.23 12.74
N GLU A 120 -7.81 -18.04 12.20
CA GLU A 120 -7.79 -19.51 12.33
C GLU A 120 -7.64 -20.01 13.78
N LYS A 121 -7.21 -19.16 14.70
CA LYS A 121 -7.02 -19.48 16.12
C LYS A 121 -8.24 -19.13 16.96
N ILE A 122 -9.25 -18.50 16.38
CA ILE A 122 -10.51 -18.20 17.07
C ILE A 122 -11.26 -19.52 17.22
N ARG A 123 -11.43 -19.95 18.47
CA ARG A 123 -12.17 -21.17 18.82
C ARG A 123 -13.62 -20.89 19.20
N ASP A 124 -13.86 -19.72 19.76
CA ASP A 124 -15.15 -19.29 20.28
C ASP A 124 -15.61 -18.05 19.51
N TRP A 125 -16.57 -18.25 18.61
CA TRP A 125 -17.18 -17.18 17.81
C TRP A 125 -18.35 -16.49 18.52
N GLU A 126 -18.81 -17.03 19.65
CA GLU A 126 -19.76 -16.33 20.55
C GLU A 126 -19.03 -15.23 21.35
N LYS A 127 -17.71 -15.39 21.54
CA LYS A 127 -16.85 -14.41 22.19
C LYS A 127 -15.57 -14.15 21.38
N PRO A 128 -15.70 -13.56 20.18
CA PRO A 128 -14.56 -13.31 19.32
C PRO A 128 -13.66 -12.21 19.92
N PRO A 129 -12.39 -12.12 19.51
CA PRO A 129 -11.54 -10.99 19.86
C PRO A 129 -12.09 -9.69 19.26
N ALA A 130 -11.85 -8.56 19.92
CA ALA A 130 -12.39 -7.24 19.55
C ALA A 130 -12.17 -6.78 18.09
N TRP A 131 -11.21 -7.36 17.37
CA TRP A 131 -10.99 -7.05 15.95
C TRP A 131 -11.91 -7.83 15.00
N ALA A 132 -12.50 -8.92 15.48
CA ALA A 132 -13.40 -9.82 14.76
C ALA A 132 -14.84 -9.76 15.30
N GLU A 133 -15.13 -8.83 16.22
CA GLU A 133 -16.50 -8.55 16.65
C GLU A 133 -17.35 -8.02 15.47
N PRO A 134 -18.68 -8.19 15.53
CA PRO A 134 -19.57 -7.68 14.50
C PRO A 134 -19.36 -6.19 14.25
N GLN A 135 -19.59 -5.78 13.00
CA GLN A 135 -19.34 -4.43 12.53
C GLN A 135 -20.05 -3.35 13.37
N ASP A 136 -21.26 -3.65 13.85
CA ASP A 136 -22.10 -2.75 14.67
C ASP A 136 -21.46 -2.37 16.01
N HIS A 137 -20.51 -3.18 16.50
CA HIS A 137 -19.78 -2.92 17.75
C HIS A 137 -18.46 -2.18 17.52
N ASN A 138 -18.05 -1.95 16.27
CA ASN A 138 -16.76 -1.33 15.97
C ASN A 138 -16.80 0.19 16.22
N PRO A 139 -16.13 0.71 17.28
CA PRO A 139 -16.20 2.12 17.64
C PRO A 139 -15.47 3.05 16.65
N ASN A 140 -14.78 2.49 15.66
CA ASN A 140 -14.08 3.25 14.63
C ASN A 140 -14.96 3.50 13.39
N ILE A 141 -16.17 2.96 13.35
CA ILE A 141 -17.12 3.22 12.28
C ILE A 141 -17.92 4.46 12.66
N HIS A 142 -17.83 5.46 11.80
CA HIS A 142 -18.57 6.70 11.96
C HIS A 142 -19.64 6.71 10.86
N GLU A 143 -20.91 6.61 11.27
CA GLU A 143 -22.03 6.85 10.37
C GLU A 143 -21.91 8.28 9.84
N GLY A 144 -21.78 8.39 8.52
CA GLY A 144 -21.32 9.60 7.87
C GLY A 144 -22.34 10.74 7.96
N GLU A 145 -22.16 11.63 8.94
CA GLU A 145 -22.44 13.04 8.74
C GLU A 145 -21.13 13.85 8.73
N ARG A 146 -20.76 14.25 7.51
CA ARG A 146 -19.67 15.12 7.05
C ARG A 146 -18.33 14.44 6.71
N PRO A 147 -17.82 14.65 5.46
CA PRO A 147 -16.43 14.38 5.15
C PRO A 147 -15.56 15.19 6.12
N ARG A 148 -14.64 14.53 6.81
CA ARG A 148 -13.57 15.25 7.50
C ARG A 148 -12.73 15.92 6.42
N GLU A 149 -12.77 17.26 6.34
CA GLU A 149 -11.74 18.02 5.64
C GLU A 149 -10.40 17.60 6.24
N ILE A 150 -9.62 16.83 5.49
CA ILE A 150 -8.21 16.63 5.80
C ILE A 150 -7.54 17.96 5.48
N THR A 151 -7.55 18.90 6.43
CA THR A 151 -6.68 20.07 6.33
C THR A 151 -5.26 19.58 6.48
N VAL A 152 -4.64 19.23 5.36
CA VAL A 152 -3.19 19.17 5.25
C VAL A 152 -2.71 20.57 5.61
N LYS A 153 -2.23 20.76 6.84
CA LYS A 153 -1.46 21.95 7.18
C LYS A 153 -0.22 21.92 6.31
N LYS A 154 -0.28 22.55 5.13
CA LYS A 154 0.92 22.98 4.42
C LYS A 154 1.62 23.92 5.39
N ASN A 155 2.68 23.46 6.03
CA ASN A 155 3.63 24.35 6.67
C ASN A 155 4.04 25.34 5.60
N LYS A 156 3.64 26.61 5.76
CA LYS A 156 4.16 27.70 4.95
C LYS A 156 5.68 27.64 5.11
N THR A 157 6.36 27.36 4.03
CA THR A 157 7.80 27.61 3.89
C THR A 157 7.99 29.08 4.26
N VAL A 158 8.61 29.34 5.41
CA VAL A 158 9.01 30.68 5.80
C VAL A 158 10.08 31.08 4.79
N GLN A 159 9.70 31.90 3.82
CA GLN A 159 10.69 32.58 3.00
C GLN A 159 11.53 33.47 3.94
N PRO A 160 12.88 33.39 3.89
CA PRO A 160 13.70 34.32 4.63
C PRO A 160 13.40 35.74 4.14
N GLN A 161 13.00 36.63 5.05
CA GLN A 161 12.87 38.04 4.75
C GLN A 161 14.25 38.57 4.33
N VAL A 162 14.38 38.94 3.06
CA VAL A 162 15.53 39.70 2.56
C VAL A 162 15.49 41.04 3.27
N ARG A 163 16.49 41.27 4.12
CA ARG A 163 16.73 42.52 4.84
C ARG A 163 17.08 43.58 3.79
N ALA A 164 16.29 44.64 3.69
CA ALA A 164 16.60 45.77 2.84
C ALA A 164 17.85 46.50 3.39
N GLU A 165 18.94 46.52 2.62
CA GLU A 165 20.05 47.45 2.82
C GLU A 165 19.77 48.76 2.08
N PRO A 166 20.18 49.91 2.62
CA PRO A 166 19.80 51.21 2.09
C PRO A 166 20.60 51.57 0.84
N GLU A 167 19.91 52.31 -0.03
CA GLU A 167 20.33 52.82 -1.32
C GLU A 167 21.65 53.61 -1.27
N LYS A 168 22.51 53.37 -2.26
CA LYS A 168 23.55 54.33 -2.68
C LYS A 168 23.44 54.57 -4.17
N GLU A 169 23.34 55.85 -4.49
CA GLU A 169 23.12 56.44 -5.80
C GLU A 169 24.43 56.57 -6.60
N ASN A 170 24.28 56.52 -7.93
CA ASN A 170 25.16 57.02 -9.01
C ASN A 170 26.54 56.38 -9.25
N THR A 171 26.75 55.82 -10.46
CA THR A 171 27.34 56.55 -11.61
C THR A 171 27.46 55.66 -12.87
N LEU A 172 27.57 56.34 -14.01
CA LEU A 172 27.47 55.93 -15.41
C LEU A 172 28.62 55.06 -15.98
N SER A 173 28.35 54.55 -17.19
CA SER A 173 29.24 53.94 -18.22
C SER A 173 29.46 52.43 -18.08
N GLY A 174 29.49 51.62 -19.14
CA GLY A 174 29.35 51.84 -20.58
C GLY A 174 29.41 50.46 -21.27
N SER A 175 28.85 50.39 -22.48
CA SER A 175 29.06 49.46 -23.61
C SER A 175 29.85 48.15 -23.40
N TRP A 176 29.38 47.05 -23.99
CA TRP A 176 30.02 46.35 -25.14
C TRP A 176 29.43 44.92 -25.32
N LEU A 177 28.65 44.78 -26.39
CA LEU A 177 28.74 43.73 -27.42
C LEU A 177 28.98 42.26 -27.03
N GLY A 178 28.09 41.38 -27.49
CA GLY A 178 28.54 40.34 -28.43
C GLY A 178 28.27 38.87 -28.11
N SER A 179 27.49 38.27 -29.01
CA SER A 179 27.69 36.96 -29.63
C SER A 179 27.15 35.67 -28.97
N SER A 180 26.20 35.12 -29.73
CA SER A 180 25.89 33.72 -30.01
C SER A 180 26.97 32.64 -29.77
N GLY A 181 26.47 31.46 -29.41
CA GLY A 181 27.13 30.15 -29.58
C GLY A 181 26.44 29.08 -28.73
N ARG A 182 25.43 28.35 -29.24
CA ARG A 182 25.50 26.98 -29.80
C ARG A 182 26.09 25.89 -28.87
N GLY A 183 25.31 24.81 -28.73
CA GLY A 183 25.71 23.49 -28.20
C GLY A 183 24.96 23.19 -26.91
N GLY A 184 24.01 22.25 -26.81
CA GLY A 184 23.92 20.95 -27.46
C GLY A 184 23.99 19.88 -26.37
N GLY A 185 23.12 18.87 -26.43
CA GLY A 185 23.36 17.60 -25.75
C GLY A 185 22.35 17.23 -24.67
N TRP A 186 21.64 16.14 -24.95
CA TRP A 186 20.84 15.33 -24.05
C TRP A 186 21.69 14.63 -22.99
N LEU A 187 21.10 14.43 -21.81
CA LEU A 187 21.06 13.16 -21.05
C LEU A 187 20.00 13.26 -19.94
#